data_AF-A0A1V4K9Q4-F1
#
_entry.id   AF-A0A1V4K9Q4-F1
#
_cell.length_a   1.000
_cell.length_b   1.000
_cell.length_c   1.000
_cell.angle_alpha   90.00
_cell.angle_beta   90.00
_cell.angle_gamma   90.00
#
_symmetry.space_group_name_H-M   'P 1'
#
loop_
_entity.id
_entity.type
_entity.pdbx_description
1 polymer ?
#
loop_
_entity_poly.entity_id
_entity_poly.type
_entity_poly.pdbx_seq_one_letter_code
_entity_poly.pdbx_strand_id
1 'polypeptide(L)'
;MINASEIQRFSDFPLSKKTLKGLQEAQYRVVTEIQRQTIGLALQGKDVLGAAKTGSGKTLAFIVPALELLYRQQWTSADGLGVLIISPTRELAYQTFKVLRKVGKNHEFSAGLIIGGKEKKQTEPSRVEFLLLQHCSSSLMAEQQQWSEKKYSANQRK
;
A
#
# COMPACT_ATOMS: atom_id res chain seq x y z
N MET A 1 20.37 11.78 -0.73
CA MET A 1 19.69 10.50 -1.01
C MET A 1 19.24 9.90 0.32
N ILE A 2 18.06 9.30 0.39
CA ILE A 2 17.59 8.63 1.63
C ILE A 2 18.45 7.38 1.85
N ASN A 3 19.26 7.34 2.92
CA ASN A 3 20.06 6.17 3.26
C ASN A 3 19.20 5.17 4.05
N ALA A 4 18.93 4.01 3.46
CA ALA A 4 18.10 2.99 4.08
C ALA A 4 18.67 2.52 5.43
N SER A 5 19.99 2.40 5.59
CA SER A 5 20.60 1.84 6.82
C SER A 5 20.36 2.69 8.07
N GLU A 6 20.10 3.98 7.91
CA GLU A 6 19.95 4.95 9.01
C GLU A 6 18.49 5.12 9.47
N ILE A 7 17.52 4.68 8.66
CA ILE A 7 16.10 4.86 8.96
C ILE A 7 15.65 3.83 9.99
N GLN A 8 15.16 4.28 11.14
CA GLN A 8 14.58 3.41 12.17
C GLN A 8 13.10 3.68 12.40
N ARG A 9 12.62 4.89 12.08
CA ARG A 9 11.25 5.35 12.33
C ARG A 9 10.63 5.93 11.07
N PHE A 10 9.30 5.99 11.04
CA PHE A 10 8.60 6.64 9.94
C PHE A 10 8.89 8.14 9.85
N SER A 11 9.24 8.78 10.96
CA SER A 11 9.65 10.19 11.03
C SER A 11 10.97 10.49 10.32
N ASP A 12 11.79 9.47 10.04
CA ASP A 12 13.09 9.64 9.40
C ASP A 12 12.92 9.76 7.87
N PHE A 13 11.75 9.38 7.35
CA PHE A 13 11.35 9.66 5.97
C PHE A 13 10.81 11.09 5.85
N PRO A 14 10.91 11.72 4.65
CA PRO A 14 10.38 13.07 4.41
C PRO A 14 8.85 13.08 4.25
N LEU A 15 8.09 12.50 5.18
CA LEU A 15 6.63 12.38 5.12
C LEU A 15 5.94 13.66 5.61
N SER A 16 4.74 13.92 5.08
CA SER A 16 3.90 15.02 5.54
C SER A 16 3.42 14.82 6.99
N LYS A 17 3.13 15.94 7.68
CA LYS A 17 2.56 15.94 9.04
C LYS A 17 1.26 15.14 9.13
N LYS A 18 0.43 15.19 8.08
CA LYS A 18 -0.84 14.43 7.97
C LYS A 18 -0.57 12.93 8.00
N THR A 19 0.36 12.44 7.17
CA THR A 19 0.75 11.02 7.14
C THR A 19 1.37 10.56 8.46
N LEU A 20 2.31 11.33 9.01
CA LEU A 20 2.96 11.01 10.29
C LEU A 20 1.97 10.94 11.46
N LYS A 21 1.01 11.87 11.51
CA LYS A 21 -0.04 11.88 12.54
C LYS A 21 -0.91 10.62 12.44
N GLY A 22 -1.34 10.23 11.25
CA GLY A 22 -2.11 9.00 11.05
C GLY A 22 -1.34 7.73 11.44
N LEU A 23 -0.04 7.68 11.13
CA LEU A 23 0.84 6.58 11.58
C LEU A 23 0.96 6.54 13.11
N GLN A 24 1.13 7.70 13.75
CA GLN A 24 1.25 7.80 15.20
C GLN A 24 -0.04 7.39 15.92
N GLU A 25 -1.20 7.85 15.45
CA GLU A 25 -2.52 7.47 15.96
C GLU A 25 -2.80 5.97 15.78
N ALA A 26 -2.31 5.40 14.69
CA ALA A 26 -2.36 3.96 14.42
C ALA A 26 -1.25 3.16 15.14
N GLN A 27 -0.44 3.81 15.98
CA GLN A 27 0.66 3.24 16.75
C GLN A 27 1.81 2.64 15.91
N TYR A 28 1.95 3.05 14.65
CA TYR A 28 3.08 2.71 13.80
C TYR A 28 4.21 3.72 13.97
N ARG A 29 5.27 3.32 14.69
CA ARG A 29 6.42 4.21 15.00
C ARG A 29 7.71 3.75 14.35
N VAL A 30 8.02 2.47 14.47
CA VAL A 30 9.26 1.84 13.98
C VAL A 30 8.98 1.19 12.64
N VAL A 31 9.92 1.33 11.70
CA VAL A 31 9.80 0.73 10.36
C VAL A 31 10.35 -0.69 10.36
N THR A 32 9.73 -1.56 9.58
CA THR A 32 10.28 -2.90 9.31
C THR A 32 11.34 -2.84 8.22
N GLU A 33 12.14 -3.89 8.09
CA GLU A 33 13.21 -3.96 7.09
C GLU A 33 12.70 -3.73 5.66
N ILE A 34 11.59 -4.39 5.29
CA ILE A 34 11.02 -4.21 3.96
C ILE A 34 10.52 -2.77 3.75
N GLN A 35 9.95 -2.12 4.76
CA GLN A 35 9.49 -0.72 4.67
C GLN A 35 10.67 0.24 4.50
N ARG A 36 11.72 0.05 5.29
CA ARG A 36 12.97 0.81 5.23
C ARG A 36 13.58 0.79 3.82
N GLN A 37 13.66 -0.39 3.21
CA GLN A 37 14.25 -0.56 1.88
C GLN A 37 13.38 -0.02 0.74
N THR A 38 12.06 0.01 0.91
CA THR A 38 11.12 0.26 -0.20
C THR A 38 10.52 1.65 -0.20
N ILE A 39 10.14 2.21 0.95
CA ILE A 39 9.41 3.48 1.04
C ILE A 39 10.22 4.63 0.43
N GLY A 40 11.52 4.70 0.72
CA GLY A 40 12.38 5.76 0.18
C GLY A 40 12.49 5.72 -1.35
N LEU A 41 12.51 4.53 -1.94
CA LEU A 41 12.51 4.34 -3.40
C LEU A 41 11.15 4.70 -4.01
N ALA A 42 10.06 4.25 -3.40
CA ALA A 42 8.71 4.53 -3.87
C ALA A 42 8.37 6.03 -3.81
N LEU A 43 8.82 6.75 -2.77
CA LEU A 43 8.66 8.21 -2.67
C LEU A 43 9.43 8.99 -3.75
N GLN A 44 10.41 8.37 -4.41
CA GLN A 44 11.12 8.94 -5.57
C GLN A 44 10.39 8.64 -6.89
N GLY A 45 9.23 7.96 -6.86
CA GLY A 45 8.51 7.54 -8.06
C GLY A 45 9.14 6.36 -8.80
N LYS A 46 10.02 5.60 -8.14
CA LYS A 46 10.62 4.39 -8.73
C LYS A 46 9.69 3.20 -8.59
N ASP A 47 9.72 2.31 -9.57
CA ASP A 47 9.08 1.00 -9.47
C ASP A 47 9.80 0.12 -8.44
N VAL A 48 9.03 -0.49 -7.54
CA VAL A 48 9.56 -1.29 -6.43
C VAL A 48 8.88 -2.64 -6.38
N LEU A 49 9.70 -3.71 -6.36
CA LEU A 49 9.25 -5.07 -6.12
C LEU A 49 9.66 -5.52 -4.72
N GLY A 50 8.70 -5.61 -3.81
CA GLY A 50 8.95 -6.01 -2.43
C GLY A 50 8.61 -7.48 -2.17
N ALA A 51 9.63 -8.32 -1.96
CA ALA A 51 9.46 -9.71 -1.52
C ALA A 51 9.84 -9.84 -0.03
N ALA A 52 8.89 -10.31 0.79
CA ALA A 52 9.14 -10.58 2.21
C ALA A 52 8.17 -11.65 2.72
N LYS A 53 8.41 -12.24 3.89
CA LYS A 53 7.46 -13.18 4.53
C LYS A 53 6.14 -12.51 4.92
N THR A 54 5.07 -13.26 5.06
CA THR A 54 3.78 -12.79 5.62
C THR A 54 4.01 -12.17 7.01
N GLY A 55 3.23 -11.13 7.35
CA GLY A 55 3.43 -10.40 8.61
C GLY A 55 4.61 -9.41 8.65
N SER A 56 5.42 -9.28 7.60
CA SER A 56 6.59 -8.36 7.57
C SER A 56 6.23 -6.86 7.49
N GLY A 57 4.96 -6.49 7.56
CA GLY A 57 4.52 -5.09 7.44
C GLY A 57 4.49 -4.53 6.02
N LYS A 58 4.47 -5.38 4.97
CA LYS A 58 4.42 -4.97 3.56
C LYS A 58 3.27 -3.99 3.23
N THR A 59 2.16 -4.09 3.94
CA THR A 59 0.99 -3.22 3.72
C THR A 59 1.33 -1.74 3.83
N LEU A 60 2.07 -1.33 4.87
CA LEU A 60 2.49 0.07 5.02
C LEU A 60 3.59 0.45 4.02
N ALA A 61 4.35 -0.52 3.52
CA ALA A 61 5.42 -0.28 2.56
C ALA A 61 4.92 0.32 1.24
N PHE A 62 3.67 0.02 0.84
CA PHE A 62 3.04 0.64 -0.33
C PHE A 62 1.97 1.69 0.03
N ILE A 63 1.25 1.57 1.16
CA ILE A 63 0.23 2.57 1.55
C ILE A 63 0.85 3.92 1.88
N VAL A 64 1.97 3.95 2.62
CA VAL A 64 2.61 5.19 3.03
C VAL A 64 3.08 6.02 1.83
N PRO A 65 3.86 5.47 0.87
CA PRO A 65 4.24 6.24 -0.30
C PRO A 65 3.04 6.61 -1.16
N ALA A 66 2.02 5.76 -1.29
CA ALA A 66 0.82 6.09 -2.06
C ALA A 66 0.08 7.33 -1.50
N LEU A 67 -0.18 7.38 -0.19
CA LEU A 67 -0.78 8.54 0.48
C LEU A 67 0.07 9.80 0.30
N GLU A 68 1.39 9.66 0.46
CA GLU A 68 2.31 10.79 0.40
C GLU A 68 2.45 11.35 -1.02
N LEU A 69 2.47 10.49 -2.04
CA LEU A 69 2.55 10.91 -3.44
C LEU A 69 1.30 11.70 -3.84
N LEU A 70 0.10 11.20 -3.52
CA LEU A 70 -1.15 11.94 -3.79
C LEU A 70 -1.16 13.29 -3.05
N TYR A 71 -0.70 13.31 -1.80
CA TYR A 71 -0.63 14.55 -1.03
C TYR A 71 0.33 15.58 -1.63
N ARG A 72 1.53 15.16 -2.04
CA ARG A 72 2.52 16.04 -2.66
C ARG A 72 2.09 16.55 -4.02
N GLN A 73 1.35 15.73 -4.77
CA GLN A 73 0.78 16.12 -6.06
C GLN A 73 -0.48 16.99 -5.92
N GLN A 74 -0.93 17.25 -4.68
CA GLN A 74 -2.19 17.97 -4.41
C GLN A 74 -3.38 17.32 -5.12
N TRP A 75 -3.39 15.99 -5.18
CA TRP A 75 -4.43 15.22 -5.85
C TRP A 75 -5.79 15.52 -5.23
N THR A 76 -6.78 15.75 -6.07
CA THR A 76 -8.14 16.08 -5.65
C THR A 76 -9.14 15.10 -6.23
N SER A 77 -10.36 15.14 -5.72
CA SER A 77 -11.47 14.36 -6.28
C SER A 77 -11.77 14.70 -7.76
N ALA A 78 -11.32 15.86 -8.26
CA ALA A 78 -11.49 16.23 -9.67
C ALA A 78 -10.55 15.46 -10.61
N ASP A 79 -9.40 15.01 -10.09
CA ASP A 79 -8.39 14.23 -10.84
C ASP A 79 -8.79 12.75 -10.96
N GLY A 80 -9.78 12.30 -10.19
CA GLY A 80 -10.30 10.94 -10.22
C GLY A 80 -9.41 9.93 -9.49
N LEU A 81 -9.25 8.75 -10.06
CA LEU A 81 -8.54 7.63 -9.43
C LEU A 81 -7.02 7.84 -9.47
N GLY A 82 -6.41 8.05 -8.31
CA GLY A 82 -4.96 8.21 -8.18
C GLY A 82 -4.20 6.91 -7.87
N VAL A 83 -4.80 6.01 -7.09
CA VAL A 83 -4.15 4.77 -6.65
C VAL A 83 -5.09 3.57 -6.74
N LEU A 84 -4.66 2.52 -7.45
CA LEU A 84 -5.32 1.22 -7.50
C LEU A 84 -4.49 0.17 -6.76
N ILE A 85 -5.09 -0.46 -5.76
CA ILE A 85 -4.49 -1.59 -5.03
C ILE A 85 -5.29 -2.84 -5.36
N ILE A 86 -4.63 -3.84 -5.95
CA ILE A 86 -5.26 -5.12 -6.30
C ILE A 86 -4.90 -6.15 -5.23
N SER A 87 -5.92 -6.80 -4.68
CA SER A 87 -5.76 -7.83 -3.66
C SER A 87 -6.31 -9.18 -4.11
N PRO A 88 -5.67 -10.29 -3.71
CA PRO A 88 -6.02 -11.61 -4.20
C PRO A 88 -7.30 -12.16 -3.57
N THR A 89 -7.53 -11.85 -2.30
CA THR A 89 -8.70 -12.30 -1.55
C THR A 89 -9.48 -11.12 -0.98
N ARG A 90 -10.75 -11.36 -0.67
CA ARG A 90 -11.67 -10.35 -0.10
C ARG A 90 -11.19 -9.89 1.27
N GLU A 91 -10.70 -10.84 2.06
CA GLU A 91 -10.22 -10.63 3.41
C GLU A 91 -8.98 -9.74 3.42
N LEU A 92 -8.04 -9.98 2.48
CA LEU A 92 -6.84 -9.18 2.35
C LEU A 92 -7.13 -7.77 1.82
N ALA A 93 -8.08 -7.63 0.88
CA ALA A 93 -8.55 -6.33 0.42
C ALA A 93 -9.14 -5.51 1.58
N TYR A 94 -10.02 -6.13 2.37
CA TYR A 94 -10.65 -5.49 3.53
C TYR A 94 -9.65 -5.11 4.63
N GLN A 95 -8.68 -5.99 4.92
CA GLN A 95 -7.61 -5.67 5.89
C GLN A 95 -6.77 -4.48 5.43
N THR A 96 -6.38 -4.46 4.16
CA THR A 96 -5.62 -3.35 3.55
C THR A 96 -6.44 -2.05 3.59
N PHE A 97 -7.73 -2.11 3.28
CA PHE A 97 -8.65 -0.97 3.35
C PHE A 97 -8.71 -0.38 4.76
N LYS A 98 -8.81 -1.21 5.79
CA LYS A 98 -8.82 -0.76 7.19
C LYS A 98 -7.51 -0.07 7.58
N VAL A 99 -6.36 -0.58 7.11
CA VAL A 99 -5.07 0.06 7.37
C VAL A 99 -5.00 1.41 6.66
N LEU A 100 -5.41 1.47 5.39
CA LEU A 100 -5.49 2.72 4.62
C LEU A 100 -6.34 3.77 5.34
N ARG A 101 -7.56 3.41 5.79
CA ARG A 101 -8.45 4.34 6.49
C ARG A 101 -7.90 4.81 7.84
N LYS A 102 -7.14 3.98 8.55
CA LYS A 102 -6.48 4.36 9.80
C LYS A 102 -5.35 5.36 9.57
N VAL A 103 -4.43 5.04 8.67
CA VAL A 103 -3.25 5.88 8.40
C VAL A 103 -3.60 7.13 7.59
N GLY A 104 -4.54 7.01 6.67
CA GLY A 104 -5.03 8.09 5.82
C GLY A 104 -6.05 9.02 6.47
N LYS A 105 -6.46 8.78 7.73
CA LYS A 105 -7.56 9.50 8.41
C LYS A 105 -7.42 11.02 8.41
N ASN A 106 -6.19 11.53 8.45
CA ASN A 106 -5.89 12.97 8.50
C ASN A 106 -5.79 13.62 7.10
N HIS A 107 -5.99 12.85 6.03
CA HIS A 107 -6.08 13.32 4.65
C HIS A 107 -7.53 13.43 4.20
N GLU A 108 -7.78 14.27 3.20
CA GLU A 108 -9.12 14.48 2.62
C GLU A 108 -9.42 13.52 1.45
N PHE A 109 -8.58 12.50 1.26
CA PHE A 109 -8.78 11.49 0.23
C PHE A 109 -9.95 10.57 0.54
N SER A 110 -10.74 10.28 -0.49
CA SER A 110 -11.72 9.22 -0.45
C SER A 110 -11.11 7.89 -0.87
N ALA A 111 -11.64 6.82 -0.30
CA ALA A 111 -11.18 5.45 -0.55
C ALA A 111 -12.40 4.54 -0.69
N GLY A 112 -12.36 3.70 -1.71
CA GLY A 112 -13.41 2.76 -2.08
C GLY A 112 -12.86 1.33 -2.08
N LEU A 113 -13.74 0.40 -1.75
CA LEU A 113 -13.43 -1.03 -1.70
C LEU A 113 -14.43 -1.75 -2.60
N ILE A 114 -13.95 -2.26 -3.73
CA ILE A 114 -14.72 -3.07 -4.66
C ILE A 114 -14.41 -4.54 -4.42
N ILE A 115 -15.44 -5.26 -4.02
CA ILE A 115 -15.39 -6.70 -3.81
C ILE A 115 -16.45 -7.35 -4.69
N GLY A 116 -16.04 -8.28 -5.56
CA GLY A 116 -16.95 -9.06 -6.39
C GLY A 116 -17.72 -10.12 -5.58
N GLY A 117 -19.03 -10.25 -5.86
CA GLY A 117 -19.91 -11.25 -5.26
C GLY A 117 -21.29 -10.69 -4.89
N LYS A 118 -22.33 -11.53 -4.94
CA LYS A 118 -23.71 -11.18 -4.55
C LYS A 118 -23.80 -10.94 -3.04
N GLU A 119 -23.47 -9.73 -2.58
CA GLU A 119 -24.16 -9.07 -1.46
C GLU A 119 -23.68 -7.62 -1.31
N LYS A 120 -24.65 -6.71 -1.31
CA LYS A 120 -24.46 -5.26 -1.42
C LYS A 120 -24.15 -4.66 -0.05
N LYS A 121 -22.89 -4.30 0.16
CA LYS A 121 -22.54 -3.09 0.91
C LYS A 121 -21.31 -2.45 0.26
N GLN A 122 -21.56 -1.98 -0.96
CA GLN A 122 -20.62 -1.16 -1.71
C GLN A 122 -20.69 0.25 -1.12
N THR A 123 -19.57 0.76 -0.61
CA THR A 123 -19.39 2.21 -0.55
C THR A 123 -18.91 2.64 -1.93
N GLU A 124 -19.85 3.08 -2.75
CA GLU A 124 -19.61 3.80 -4.01
C GLU A 124 -19.67 5.32 -3.72
N PRO A 125 -18.59 5.97 -3.25
CA PRO A 125 -18.49 7.40 -3.48
C PRO A 125 -18.27 7.60 -4.98
N SER A 126 -18.97 8.58 -5.55
CA SER A 126 -19.01 8.89 -6.99
C SER A 126 -17.64 9.28 -7.59
N ARG A 127 -16.63 9.49 -6.74
CA ARG A 127 -15.24 9.83 -7.08
C ARG A 127 -14.35 9.25 -5.99
N VAL A 128 -13.35 8.46 -6.37
CA VAL A 128 -12.51 7.71 -5.43
C VAL A 128 -11.04 7.86 -5.80
N GLU A 129 -10.21 8.42 -4.92
CA GLU A 129 -8.77 8.56 -5.17
C GLU A 129 -8.02 7.25 -4.90
N PHE A 130 -8.50 6.44 -3.95
CA PHE A 130 -7.98 5.09 -3.67
C PHE A 130 -9.01 4.02 -3.98
N LEU A 131 -8.69 3.12 -4.89
CA LEU A 131 -9.53 1.96 -5.17
C LEU A 131 -8.83 0.67 -4.77
N LEU A 132 -9.48 -0.10 -3.90
CA LEU A 132 -9.05 -1.45 -3.59
C LEU A 132 -9.96 -2.43 -4.32
N LEU A 133 -9.40 -3.17 -5.29
CA LEU A 133 -10.13 -4.16 -6.06
C LEU A 133 -9.72 -5.56 -5.65
N GLN A 134 -10.71 -6.39 -5.35
CA GLN A 134 -10.51 -7.82 -5.23
C GLN A 134 -10.58 -8.47 -6.62
N HIS A 135 -9.50 -9.12 -7.05
CA HIS A 135 -9.52 -9.88 -8.30
C HIS A 135 -9.70 -11.37 -7.98
N CYS A 136 -10.88 -11.91 -8.30
CA CYS A 136 -11.18 -13.33 -8.20
C CYS A 136 -11.02 -13.98 -9.58
N SER A 137 -9.77 -14.20 -10.00
CA SER A 137 -9.47 -15.17 -11.05
C SER A 137 -8.54 -16.20 -10.42
N SER A 138 -9.06 -17.41 -10.22
CA SER A 138 -8.29 -18.56 -9.75
C SER A 138 -7.07 -18.86 -10.64
N SER A 139 -7.08 -18.42 -11.90
CA SER A 139 -5.98 -18.58 -12.85
C SER A 139 -4.80 -17.62 -12.62
N LEU A 140 -5.04 -16.34 -12.29
CA LEU A 140 -3.97 -15.35 -12.06
C LEU A 140 -3.24 -15.56 -10.71
N MET A 141 -3.92 -16.10 -9.70
CA MET A 141 -3.29 -16.43 -8.41
C MET A 141 -2.27 -17.57 -8.55
N ALA A 142 -2.60 -18.59 -9.35
CA ALA A 142 -1.67 -19.67 -9.65
C ALA A 142 -0.43 -19.15 -10.41
N GLU A 143 -0.62 -18.19 -11.30
CA GLU A 143 0.46 -17.60 -12.10
C GLU A 143 1.39 -16.68 -11.28
N GLN A 144 0.86 -15.83 -10.40
CA GLN A 144 1.69 -15.00 -9.51
C GLN A 144 2.43 -15.83 -8.45
N GLN A 145 1.79 -16.87 -7.91
CA GLN A 145 2.42 -17.80 -6.97
C GLN A 145 3.58 -18.54 -7.65
N GLN A 146 3.36 -19.06 -8.87
CA GLN A 146 4.41 -19.72 -9.67
C GLN A 146 5.54 -18.76 -10.05
N TRP A 147 5.23 -17.50 -10.36
CA TRP A 147 6.24 -16.49 -10.69
C TRP A 147 7.11 -16.11 -9.47
N SER A 148 6.48 -15.99 -8.30
CA SER A 148 7.16 -15.76 -7.02
C SER A 148 8.09 -16.93 -6.64
N GLU A 149 7.60 -18.17 -6.76
CA GLU A 149 8.36 -19.38 -6.47
C GLU A 149 9.54 -19.58 -7.45
N LYS A 150 9.33 -19.32 -8.74
CA LYS A 150 10.40 -19.37 -9.75
C LYS A 150 11.48 -18.33 -9.49
N LYS A 151 11.13 -17.09 -9.13
CA LYS A 151 12.12 -16.06 -8.77
C LYS A 151 12.84 -16.36 -7.46
N TYR A 152 12.12 -16.86 -6.45
CA TYR A 152 12.74 -17.24 -5.17
C TYR A 152 13.74 -18.39 -5.36
N SER A 153 13.41 -19.39 -6.19
CA SER A 153 14.30 -20.51 -6.50
C SER A 153 15.49 -20.09 -7.38
N ALA A 154 15.31 -19.15 -8.31
CA ALA A 154 16.39 -18.63 -9.15
C ALA A 154 17.42 -17.78 -8.36
N ASN A 155 16.99 -17.13 -7.27
CA ASN A 155 17.86 -16.29 -6.44
C ASN A 155 18.62 -17.05 -5.34
N GLN A 156 18.30 -18.34 -5.13
CA GLN A 156 19.00 -19.25 -4.20
C GLN A 156 20.12 -20.07 -4.88
N ARG A 157 20.32 -19.88 -6.20
CA ARG A 157 21.33 -20.57 -7.01
C ARG A 157 22.48 -19.66 -7.49
N LYS A 158 22.65 -18.49 -6.88
CA LYS A 158 23.79 -17.60 -7.08
C LYS A 158 24.51 -17.37 -5.75
#